data_AF-A0A261BUQ4-F1
#
_entry.id   AF-A0A261BUQ4-F1
#
_cell.length_a   1.000
_cell.length_b   1.000
_cell.length_c   1.000
_cell.angle_alpha   90.00
_cell.angle_beta   90.00
_cell.angle_gamma   90.00
#
_symmetry.space_group_name_H-M   'P 1'
#
loop_
_entity.id
_entity.type
_entity.pdbx_description
1 polymer ?
#
loop_
_entity_poly.entity_id
_entity_poly.type
_entity_poly.pdbx_seq_one_letter_code
_entity_poly.pdbx_strand_id
1 'polypeptide(L)'
;MHWNYVVALVSLLLMGPLTVDAAEKTCRGLEVKDLEDGCTIINEAPLIFKDLKDEALIKKKTETISIIEHGVEVIETNIESFEYLKNVKRISNNKGPAIIFRKNQKLKRFNFAGLKYLKGDPVDVVFEDDHFSSVGGSSSESFQDWMFLEHISRSTHHRTEKCSKQFLEVRTTKESTDDAEYKLPAIIAMCVFALLFTVSLYLTWHDFYHRKSVEKNDKKTTKKKNKKSSEAGTKSLEKSKSPATETPTKSKSAEPTGSK
;
A
#
# COMPACT_ATOMS: atom_id res chain seq x y z
N MET A 1 -7.03 29.37 73.09
CA MET A 1 -6.51 28.57 71.96
C MET A 1 -7.59 27.86 71.12
N HIS A 2 -8.77 27.53 71.65
CA HIS A 2 -9.75 26.68 70.94
C HIS A 2 -10.30 27.28 69.63
N TRP A 3 -10.51 28.60 69.55
CA TRP A 3 -11.18 29.28 68.43
C TRP A 3 -10.46 29.12 67.08
N ASN A 4 -9.13 29.23 67.06
CA ASN A 4 -8.35 29.20 65.81
C ASN A 4 -8.50 27.86 65.07
N TYR A 5 -8.68 26.75 65.81
CA TYR A 5 -8.95 25.44 65.21
C TYR A 5 -10.33 25.36 64.55
N VAL A 6 -11.35 25.99 65.14
CA VAL A 6 -12.71 26.03 64.55
C VAL A 6 -12.70 26.79 63.23
N VAL A 7 -12.05 27.97 63.20
CA VAL A 7 -11.90 28.77 61.97
C VAL A 7 -11.14 27.97 60.90
N ALA A 8 -10.02 27.33 61.25
CA ALA A 8 -9.24 26.54 60.31
C ALA A 8 -10.03 25.35 59.72
N LEU A 9 -10.81 24.63 60.52
CA LEU A 9 -11.66 23.51 60.05
C LEU A 9 -12.77 23.98 59.11
N VAL A 10 -13.43 25.11 59.40
CA VAL A 10 -14.46 25.69 58.51
C VAL A 10 -13.84 26.15 57.19
N SER A 11 -12.66 26.78 57.22
CA SER A 11 -11.92 27.15 56.00
C SER A 11 -11.49 25.94 55.16
N LEU A 12 -11.14 24.80 55.79
CA LEU A 12 -10.78 23.58 55.07
C LEU A 12 -12.00 22.94 54.38
N LEU A 13 -13.16 22.94 55.04
CA LEU A 13 -14.42 22.41 54.48
C LEU A 13 -14.94 23.24 53.29
N LEU A 14 -14.74 24.55 53.31
CA LEU A 14 -15.08 25.45 52.19
C LEU A 14 -14.10 25.37 51.01
N MET A 15 -12.95 24.72 51.19
CA MET A 15 -11.95 24.43 50.15
C MET A 15 -12.00 22.97 49.67
N GLY A 16 -13.11 22.26 49.93
CA GLY A 16 -13.40 21.02 49.21
C GLY A 16 -13.41 21.28 47.70
N PRO A 17 -12.83 20.40 46.87
CA PRO A 17 -12.81 20.62 45.43
C PRO A 17 -14.25 20.68 44.92
N LEU A 18 -14.58 21.76 44.19
CA LEU A 18 -15.79 21.83 43.40
C LEU A 18 -15.69 20.78 42.29
N THR A 19 -16.11 19.56 42.60
CA THR A 19 -16.41 18.53 41.62
C THR A 19 -17.65 18.99 40.86
N VAL A 20 -17.43 19.88 39.90
CA VAL A 20 -18.33 20.06 38.77
C VAL A 20 -18.34 18.70 38.08
N ASP A 21 -19.36 17.90 38.35
CA ASP A 21 -19.64 16.71 37.56
C ASP A 21 -19.75 17.17 36.11
N ALA A 22 -18.77 16.77 35.30
CA ALA A 22 -18.72 17.13 33.89
C ALA A 22 -19.97 16.53 33.22
N ALA A 23 -20.95 17.40 32.98
CA ALA A 23 -22.29 17.00 32.58
C ALA A 23 -22.22 16.01 31.42
N GLU A 24 -22.85 14.84 31.61
CA GLU A 24 -22.66 13.70 30.73
C GLU A 24 -23.12 14.04 29.30
N LYS A 25 -22.13 14.27 28.43
CA LYS A 25 -22.35 14.66 27.04
C LYS A 25 -21.99 13.49 26.13
N THR A 26 -23.03 12.80 25.72
CA THR A 26 -22.96 11.73 24.73
C THR A 26 -22.91 12.32 23.32
N CYS A 27 -21.96 11.85 22.52
CA CYS A 27 -21.70 12.34 21.16
C CYS A 27 -21.60 11.19 20.16
N ARG A 28 -21.94 11.49 18.90
CA ARG A 28 -21.70 10.58 17.77
C ARG A 28 -20.21 10.54 17.40
N GLY A 29 -19.68 9.35 17.14
CA GLY A 29 -18.30 9.19 16.66
C GLY A 29 -18.14 9.69 15.22
N LEU A 30 -17.07 10.45 14.99
CA LEU A 30 -16.69 11.10 13.74
C LEU A 30 -15.16 11.19 13.67
N GLU A 31 -14.61 11.83 12.63
CA GLU A 31 -13.24 12.35 12.71
C GLU A 31 -13.12 13.35 13.87
N VAL A 32 -12.08 13.25 14.70
CA VAL A 32 -11.93 14.04 15.94
C VAL A 32 -11.95 15.55 15.67
N LYS A 33 -11.48 16.00 14.51
CA LYS A 33 -11.54 17.40 14.07
C LYS A 33 -12.99 17.94 13.99
N ASP A 34 -13.96 17.06 13.68
CA ASP A 34 -15.38 17.36 13.47
C ASP A 34 -16.25 17.03 14.70
N LEU A 35 -15.71 16.32 15.69
CA LEU A 35 -16.38 16.03 16.96
C LEU A 35 -16.77 17.33 17.68
N GLU A 36 -17.87 17.32 18.44
CA GLU A 36 -18.23 18.46 19.29
C GLU A 36 -17.26 18.64 20.47
N ASP A 37 -17.19 19.86 21.02
CA ASP A 37 -16.47 20.11 22.28
C ASP A 37 -17.19 19.45 23.47
N GLY A 38 -16.41 18.99 24.46
CA GLY A 38 -16.90 18.57 25.78
C GLY A 38 -17.54 17.17 25.85
N CYS A 39 -17.38 16.33 24.83
CA CYS A 39 -17.93 14.97 24.81
C CYS A 39 -17.32 14.08 25.92
N THR A 40 -18.16 13.41 26.72
CA THR A 40 -17.73 12.46 27.77
C THR A 40 -17.89 11.00 27.34
N ILE A 41 -18.82 10.72 26.42
CA ILE A 41 -19.15 9.38 25.90
C ILE A 41 -19.30 9.42 24.37
N ILE A 42 -18.75 8.43 23.67
CA ILE A 42 -18.92 8.23 22.22
C ILE A 42 -19.67 6.91 21.96
N ASN A 43 -20.93 6.94 21.51
CA ASN A 43 -21.83 5.77 21.58
C ASN A 43 -22.49 5.29 20.27
N GLU A 44 -22.34 5.98 19.13
CA GLU A 44 -23.05 5.63 17.87
C GLU A 44 -22.15 5.15 16.72
N ALA A 45 -20.86 5.47 16.76
CA ALA A 45 -19.91 5.29 15.65
C ALA A 45 -18.47 5.33 16.19
N PRO A 46 -17.46 4.81 15.46
CA PRO A 46 -16.07 4.88 15.89
C PRO A 46 -15.57 6.32 16.02
N LEU A 47 -14.63 6.54 16.93
CA LEU A 47 -13.88 7.80 17.01
C LEU A 47 -12.65 7.71 16.10
N ILE A 48 -12.58 8.57 15.08
CA ILE A 48 -11.59 8.45 14.00
C ILE A 48 -10.50 9.52 14.14
N PHE A 49 -9.25 9.07 14.27
CA PHE A 49 -8.06 9.88 14.30
C PHE A 49 -7.37 9.84 12.93
N LYS A 50 -7.65 10.85 12.11
CA LYS A 50 -7.06 11.06 10.79
C LYS A 50 -6.50 12.48 10.70
N ASP A 51 -5.44 12.65 9.90
CA ASP A 51 -4.79 13.93 9.59
C ASP A 51 -4.49 14.82 10.81
N LEU A 52 -3.71 14.28 11.76
CA LEU A 52 -3.48 14.85 13.09
C LEU A 52 -2.53 16.07 13.11
N LYS A 53 -2.86 17.12 12.35
CA LYS A 53 -2.06 18.36 12.21
C LYS A 53 -2.28 19.35 13.35
N ASP A 54 -3.51 19.54 13.81
CA ASP A 54 -3.86 20.46 14.91
C ASP A 54 -3.94 19.69 16.24
N GLU A 55 -2.76 19.45 16.83
CA GLU A 55 -2.61 18.73 18.09
C GLU A 55 -3.41 19.37 19.24
N ALA A 56 -3.55 20.70 19.24
CA ALA A 56 -4.25 21.45 20.28
C ALA A 56 -5.77 21.26 20.20
N LEU A 57 -6.35 21.34 18.99
CA LEU A 57 -7.76 21.04 18.74
C LEU A 57 -8.10 19.60 19.10
N ILE A 58 -7.23 18.65 18.72
CA ILE A 58 -7.41 17.22 19.01
C ILE A 58 -7.39 16.99 20.52
N LYS A 59 -6.37 17.50 21.23
CA LYS A 59 -6.27 17.35 22.70
C LYS A 59 -7.47 17.95 23.43
N LYS A 60 -7.92 19.15 23.04
CA LYS A 60 -9.14 19.78 23.60
C LYS A 60 -10.38 18.93 23.37
N LYS A 61 -10.57 18.35 22.18
CA LYS A 61 -11.75 17.55 21.86
C LYS A 61 -11.76 16.16 22.51
N THR A 62 -10.60 15.64 22.93
CA THR A 62 -10.52 14.31 23.59
C THR A 62 -10.33 14.35 25.10
N GLU A 63 -10.04 15.51 25.70
CA GLU A 63 -9.68 15.61 27.12
C GLU A 63 -10.77 15.12 28.09
N THR A 64 -12.04 15.29 27.73
CA THR A 64 -13.22 14.90 28.53
C THR A 64 -13.72 13.49 28.24
N ILE A 65 -13.28 12.85 27.15
CA ILE A 65 -13.80 11.54 26.72
C ILE A 65 -13.38 10.45 27.72
N SER A 66 -14.36 9.68 28.19
CA SER A 66 -14.18 8.65 29.21
C SER A 66 -14.64 7.25 28.77
N ILE A 67 -15.60 7.17 27.85
CA ILE A 67 -16.19 5.92 27.34
C ILE A 67 -16.33 6.03 25.81
N ILE A 68 -15.97 4.95 25.10
CA ILE A 68 -16.16 4.79 23.65
C ILE A 68 -16.76 3.41 23.40
N GLU A 69 -17.93 3.33 22.74
CA GLU A 69 -18.72 2.08 22.61
C GLU A 69 -18.76 1.47 21.20
N HIS A 70 -18.25 2.18 20.20
CA HIS A 70 -18.14 1.72 18.81
C HIS A 70 -16.68 1.74 18.29
N GLY A 71 -15.71 1.67 19.21
CA GLY A 71 -14.28 1.57 18.92
C GLY A 71 -13.57 2.86 18.51
N VAL A 72 -12.26 2.74 18.28
CA VAL A 72 -11.36 3.83 17.87
C VAL A 72 -10.61 3.40 16.61
N GLU A 73 -10.55 4.28 15.62
CA GLU A 73 -9.69 4.11 14.44
C GLU A 73 -8.58 5.17 14.45
N VAL A 74 -7.32 4.78 14.29
CA VAL A 74 -6.17 5.69 14.07
C VAL A 74 -5.60 5.37 12.71
N ILE A 75 -5.80 6.27 11.74
CA ILE A 75 -5.68 5.95 10.32
C ILE A 75 -4.86 6.97 9.53
N GLU A 76 -3.96 6.46 8.69
CA GLU A 76 -3.20 7.24 7.68
C GLU A 76 -2.41 8.41 8.28
N THR A 77 -1.99 8.31 9.55
CA THR A 77 -1.28 9.37 10.26
C THR A 77 0.25 9.26 10.13
N ASN A 78 0.95 10.35 10.42
CA ASN A 78 2.42 10.48 10.38
C ASN A 78 3.04 10.78 11.76
N ILE A 79 2.28 10.53 12.83
CA ILE A 79 2.73 10.68 14.23
C ILE A 79 3.59 9.50 14.68
N GLU A 80 4.51 9.75 15.62
CA GLU A 80 5.31 8.68 16.24
C GLU A 80 4.69 8.13 17.54
N SER A 81 3.88 8.94 18.23
CA SER A 81 3.22 8.60 19.49
C SER A 81 1.76 9.03 19.50
N PHE A 82 0.87 8.14 19.95
CA PHE A 82 -0.56 8.40 20.11
C PHE A 82 -0.92 8.50 21.60
N GLU A 83 -1.22 9.70 22.12
CA GLU A 83 -1.50 9.92 23.56
C GLU A 83 -2.84 10.62 23.88
N TYR A 84 -3.66 10.86 22.85
CA TYR A 84 -4.88 11.68 22.95
C TYR A 84 -5.98 11.09 23.82
N LEU A 85 -5.98 9.76 24.03
CA LEU A 85 -7.01 9.03 24.77
C LEU A 85 -6.56 8.58 26.18
N LYS A 86 -5.52 9.21 26.73
CA LYS A 86 -4.99 8.90 28.08
C LYS A 86 -6.02 8.92 29.22
N ASN A 87 -7.14 9.64 29.07
CA ASN A 87 -8.22 9.75 30.06
C ASN A 87 -9.35 8.72 29.87
N VAL A 88 -9.40 8.01 28.73
CA VAL A 88 -10.47 7.06 28.41
C VAL A 88 -10.38 5.83 29.30
N LYS A 89 -11.48 5.51 29.99
CA LYS A 89 -11.59 4.39 30.94
C LYS A 89 -12.09 3.11 30.25
N ARG A 90 -12.88 3.25 29.19
CA ARG A 90 -13.48 2.14 28.43
C ARG A 90 -13.43 2.40 26.94
N ILE A 91 -12.92 1.42 26.19
CA ILE A 91 -13.12 1.31 24.74
C ILE A 91 -13.74 -0.06 24.47
N SER A 92 -14.87 -0.09 23.79
CA SER A 92 -15.49 -1.31 23.31
C SER A 92 -16.08 -1.14 21.91
N ASN A 93 -16.34 -2.24 21.23
CA ASN A 93 -17.10 -2.35 20.00
C ASN A 93 -17.79 -3.73 19.98
N ASN A 94 -19.07 -3.79 19.59
CA ASN A 94 -19.86 -5.02 19.54
C ASN A 94 -20.13 -5.54 18.11
N LYS A 95 -19.52 -4.91 17.10
CA LYS A 95 -19.67 -5.23 15.67
C LYS A 95 -18.34 -5.14 14.91
N GLY A 96 -17.22 -5.15 15.63
CA GLY A 96 -15.88 -5.00 15.08
C GLY A 96 -14.82 -4.83 16.16
N PRO A 97 -13.57 -4.50 15.77
CA PRO A 97 -12.49 -4.26 16.71
C PRO A 97 -12.73 -3.04 17.62
N ALA A 98 -12.20 -3.09 18.85
CA ALA A 98 -12.25 -1.95 19.75
C ALA A 98 -11.19 -0.88 19.40
N ILE A 99 -10.02 -1.29 18.90
CA ILE A 99 -8.99 -0.38 18.40
C ILE A 99 -8.48 -0.88 17.04
N ILE A 100 -8.43 0.01 16.04
CA ILE A 100 -7.80 -0.24 14.74
C ILE A 100 -6.68 0.79 14.52
N PHE A 101 -5.46 0.32 14.32
CA PHE A 101 -4.36 1.12 13.78
C PHE A 101 -4.16 0.74 12.32
N ARG A 102 -4.25 1.70 11.40
CA ARG A 102 -4.24 1.41 9.96
C ARG A 102 -3.40 2.39 9.16
N LYS A 103 -2.40 1.89 8.42
CA LYS A 103 -1.57 2.66 7.49
C LYS A 103 -0.84 3.87 8.12
N ASN A 104 -0.64 3.87 9.44
CA ASN A 104 0.14 4.93 10.09
C ASN A 104 1.63 4.74 9.76
N GLN A 105 2.27 5.80 9.28
CA GLN A 105 3.57 5.73 8.61
C GLN A 105 4.77 5.66 9.58
N LYS A 106 4.57 6.09 10.83
CA LYS A 106 5.65 6.24 11.83
C LYS A 106 5.27 5.84 13.25
N LEU A 107 4.08 5.27 13.46
CA LEU A 107 3.58 5.00 14.81
C LEU A 107 4.48 3.96 15.51
N LYS A 108 5.09 4.38 16.62
CA LYS A 108 6.00 3.56 17.45
C LYS A 108 5.48 3.36 18.86
N ARG A 109 4.66 4.30 19.36
CA ARG A 109 4.21 4.37 20.76
C ARG A 109 2.72 4.70 20.85
N PHE A 110 2.03 4.21 21.88
CA PHE A 110 0.67 4.65 22.21
C PHE A 110 0.41 4.59 23.72
N ASN A 111 -0.34 5.57 24.23
CA ASN A 111 -0.60 5.74 25.66
C ASN A 111 -2.12 5.78 25.94
N PHE A 112 -2.59 4.73 26.61
CA PHE A 112 -3.96 4.57 27.08
C PHE A 112 -4.04 4.45 28.61
N ALA A 113 -3.17 5.16 29.36
CA ALA A 113 -2.97 4.95 30.81
C ALA A 113 -4.25 4.91 31.69
N GLY A 114 -5.32 5.62 31.32
CA GLY A 114 -6.60 5.60 32.04
C GLY A 114 -7.49 4.37 31.77
N LEU A 115 -7.16 3.55 30.77
CA LEU A 115 -7.98 2.46 30.24
C LEU A 115 -8.06 1.28 31.21
N LYS A 116 -9.28 0.76 31.39
CA LYS A 116 -9.60 -0.35 32.32
C LYS A 116 -10.50 -1.41 31.71
N TYR A 117 -11.10 -1.13 30.55
CA TYR A 117 -11.98 -2.04 29.81
C TYR A 117 -11.68 -1.94 28.31
N LEU A 118 -11.32 -3.06 27.70
CA LEU A 118 -11.04 -3.19 26.27
C LEU A 118 -11.72 -4.43 25.72
N LYS A 119 -12.73 -4.25 24.85
CA LYS A 119 -13.47 -5.37 24.24
C LYS A 119 -13.95 -5.09 22.81
N GLY A 120 -13.42 -5.80 21.84
CA GLY A 120 -13.97 -5.89 20.48
C GLY A 120 -14.68 -7.23 20.23
N ASP A 121 -15.18 -7.39 19.01
CA ASP A 121 -15.79 -8.62 18.49
C ASP A 121 -15.49 -8.74 16.98
N PRO A 122 -14.77 -9.77 16.48
CA PRO A 122 -14.24 -10.94 17.19
C PRO A 122 -12.89 -10.73 17.89
N VAL A 123 -12.23 -9.59 17.64
CA VAL A 123 -10.87 -9.28 18.13
C VAL A 123 -10.82 -7.91 18.81
N ASP A 124 -9.99 -7.75 19.84
CA ASP A 124 -9.91 -6.51 20.61
C ASP A 124 -9.12 -5.40 19.87
N VAL A 125 -7.97 -5.74 19.26
CA VAL A 125 -7.07 -4.81 18.55
C VAL A 125 -6.71 -5.33 17.16
N VAL A 126 -6.68 -4.44 16.15
CA VAL A 126 -6.19 -4.73 14.79
C VAL A 126 -5.07 -3.76 14.41
N PHE A 127 -4.01 -4.27 13.79
CA PHE A 127 -3.09 -3.49 12.97
C PHE A 127 -3.27 -3.86 11.50
N GLU A 128 -3.48 -2.89 10.62
CA GLU A 128 -3.72 -3.09 9.18
C GLU A 128 -2.75 -2.22 8.36
N ASP A 129 -1.74 -2.86 7.75
CA ASP A 129 -0.64 -2.17 7.02
C ASP A 129 0.08 -1.09 7.84
N ASP A 130 0.14 -1.28 9.16
CA ASP A 130 0.57 -0.24 10.10
C ASP A 130 2.04 -0.39 10.51
N HIS A 131 2.79 0.72 10.58
CA HIS A 131 4.19 0.70 10.98
C HIS A 131 4.40 0.04 12.35
N PHE A 132 3.50 0.24 13.32
CA PHE A 132 3.64 -0.34 14.66
C PHE A 132 3.69 -1.88 14.62
N SER A 133 2.98 -2.52 13.68
CA SER A 133 3.02 -3.99 13.54
C SER A 133 4.43 -4.54 13.26
N SER A 134 5.32 -3.72 12.69
CA SER A 134 6.70 -4.07 12.36
C SER A 134 7.74 -3.69 13.44
N VAL A 135 7.44 -2.69 14.29
CA VAL A 135 8.39 -2.14 15.29
C VAL A 135 7.93 -2.32 16.75
N GLY A 136 6.69 -2.75 16.98
CA GLY A 136 6.10 -2.85 18.32
C GLY A 136 6.86 -3.77 19.28
N GLY A 137 7.56 -4.79 18.75
CA GLY A 137 8.43 -5.68 19.50
C GLY A 137 9.92 -5.31 19.51
N SER A 138 10.33 -4.22 18.84
CA SER A 138 11.77 -3.88 18.69
C SER A 138 12.31 -2.94 19.77
N SER A 139 11.44 -2.27 20.53
CA SER A 139 11.79 -1.40 21.67
C SER A 139 11.12 -1.91 22.94
N SER A 140 11.78 -1.73 24.08
CA SER A 140 11.23 -2.11 25.40
C SER A 140 9.91 -1.39 25.68
N GLU A 141 9.86 -0.11 25.32
CA GLU A 141 8.75 0.79 25.59
C GLU A 141 7.56 0.55 24.66
N SER A 142 7.80 0.32 23.36
CA SER A 142 6.75 -0.13 22.42
C SER A 142 6.15 -1.47 22.86
N PHE A 143 6.98 -2.37 23.40
CA PHE A 143 6.52 -3.65 23.96
C PHE A 143 5.72 -3.47 25.26
N GLN A 144 6.07 -2.51 26.14
CA GLN A 144 5.24 -2.17 27.31
C GLN A 144 3.86 -1.64 26.90
N ASP A 145 3.80 -0.74 25.90
CA ASP A 145 2.52 -0.21 25.40
C ASP A 145 1.61 -1.35 24.91
N TRP A 146 2.16 -2.31 24.15
CA TRP A 146 1.45 -3.48 23.66
C TRP A 146 1.00 -4.42 24.80
N MET A 147 1.89 -4.73 25.76
CA MET A 147 1.58 -5.59 26.90
C MET A 147 0.55 -4.97 27.86
N PHE A 148 0.47 -3.64 27.94
CA PHE A 148 -0.57 -2.93 28.68
C PHE A 148 -1.96 -3.20 28.08
N LEU A 149 -2.10 -3.15 26.74
CA LEU A 149 -3.36 -3.52 26.08
C LEU A 149 -3.68 -5.03 26.23
N GLU A 150 -2.67 -5.92 26.20
CA GLU A 150 -2.87 -7.37 26.44
C GLU A 150 -3.45 -7.60 27.83
N HIS A 151 -2.88 -6.94 28.84
CA HIS A 151 -3.32 -7.08 30.22
C HIS A 151 -4.77 -6.61 30.41
N ILE A 152 -5.17 -5.49 29.81
CA ILE A 152 -6.54 -4.97 29.91
C ILE A 152 -7.52 -5.86 29.14
N SER A 153 -7.18 -6.26 27.90
CA SER A 153 -7.98 -7.21 27.09
C SER A 153 -8.22 -8.52 27.86
N ARG A 154 -7.15 -9.15 28.34
CA ARG A 154 -7.19 -10.39 29.11
C ARG A 154 -8.02 -10.27 30.39
N SER A 155 -7.89 -9.15 31.10
CA SER A 155 -8.69 -8.87 32.31
C SER A 155 -10.16 -8.61 32.00
N THR A 156 -10.46 -7.89 30.91
CA THR A 156 -11.83 -7.52 30.47
C THR A 156 -12.67 -8.74 30.11
N HIS A 157 -12.06 -9.74 29.48
CA HIS A 157 -12.72 -10.99 29.09
C HIS A 157 -12.46 -12.14 30.09
N HIS A 158 -11.86 -11.86 31.26
CA HIS A 158 -11.48 -12.83 32.30
C HIS A 158 -10.68 -14.05 31.78
N ARG A 159 -9.86 -13.87 30.74
CA ARG A 159 -9.11 -14.96 30.09
C ARG A 159 -7.94 -15.42 30.96
N THR A 160 -7.78 -16.73 31.11
CA THR A 160 -6.62 -17.37 31.76
C THR A 160 -5.47 -17.62 30.78
N GLU A 161 -5.78 -17.80 29.50
CA GLU A 161 -4.82 -17.88 28.39
C GLU A 161 -4.08 -16.54 28.22
N LYS A 162 -2.75 -16.59 28.09
CA LYS A 162 -1.91 -15.45 27.65
C LYS A 162 -1.83 -15.45 26.13
N CYS A 163 -1.77 -14.26 25.51
CA CYS A 163 -1.63 -14.10 24.06
C CYS A 163 -2.78 -14.74 23.26
N SER A 164 -4.02 -14.64 23.77
CA SER A 164 -5.21 -15.22 23.12
C SER A 164 -5.46 -14.64 21.73
N LYS A 165 -5.93 -15.47 20.79
CA LYS A 165 -6.25 -15.07 19.41
C LYS A 165 -7.34 -13.99 19.30
N GLN A 166 -8.12 -13.79 20.35
CA GLN A 166 -9.12 -12.72 20.43
C GLN A 166 -8.54 -11.35 20.83
N PHE A 167 -7.28 -11.27 21.27
CA PHE A 167 -6.67 -9.98 21.62
C PHE A 167 -6.23 -9.20 20.37
N LEU A 168 -5.56 -9.87 19.43
CA LEU A 168 -4.80 -9.20 18.37
C LEU A 168 -4.97 -9.87 17.01
N GLU A 169 -5.25 -9.06 15.99
CA GLU A 169 -5.09 -9.42 14.58
C GLU A 169 -4.06 -8.49 13.92
N VAL A 170 -3.17 -9.05 13.09
CA VAL A 170 -2.28 -8.26 12.23
C VAL A 170 -2.61 -8.60 10.79
N ARG A 171 -3.18 -7.62 10.10
CA ARG A 171 -3.49 -7.68 8.67
C ARG A 171 -2.36 -7.01 7.91
N THR A 172 -1.74 -7.77 7.01
CA THR A 172 -1.03 -7.18 5.88
C THR A 172 -1.90 -7.37 4.65
N THR A 173 -2.43 -6.26 4.15
CA THR A 173 -2.73 -6.15 2.72
C THR A 173 -1.39 -6.29 2.01
N LYS A 174 -1.07 -7.51 1.61
CA LYS A 174 -0.18 -7.69 0.48
C LYS A 174 -0.82 -6.89 -0.65
N GLU A 175 -0.18 -5.80 -1.09
CA GLU A 175 -0.21 -5.48 -2.51
C GLU A 175 0.09 -6.80 -3.21
N SER A 176 -0.82 -7.26 -4.06
CA SER A 176 -0.68 -8.58 -4.65
C SER A 176 0.53 -8.53 -5.58
N THR A 177 1.64 -9.09 -5.12
CA THR A 177 2.83 -9.33 -5.93
C THR A 177 2.58 -10.51 -6.88
N ASP A 178 1.45 -10.44 -7.58
CA ASP A 178 1.23 -11.02 -8.92
C ASP A 178 2.36 -10.52 -9.85
N ASP A 179 2.88 -9.33 -9.55
CA ASP A 179 4.16 -8.78 -9.99
C ASP A 179 5.39 -9.70 -9.77
N ALA A 180 5.29 -10.78 -8.99
CA ALA A 180 6.27 -11.86 -8.90
C ALA A 180 5.85 -13.09 -9.72
N GLU A 181 4.56 -13.46 -9.70
CA GLU A 181 4.02 -14.61 -10.45
C GLU A 181 4.07 -14.41 -11.97
N TYR A 182 3.91 -13.18 -12.47
CA TYR A 182 4.11 -12.83 -13.88
C TYR A 182 5.59 -12.66 -14.27
N LYS A 183 6.50 -12.37 -13.34
CA LYS A 183 7.94 -12.17 -13.68
C LYS A 183 8.60 -13.46 -14.13
N LEU A 184 8.30 -14.60 -13.51
CA LEU A 184 8.88 -15.89 -13.91
C LEU A 184 8.53 -16.29 -15.36
N PRO A 185 7.24 -16.34 -15.80
CA PRO A 185 6.89 -16.64 -17.18
C PRO A 185 7.33 -15.54 -18.16
N ALA A 186 7.36 -14.26 -17.77
CA ALA A 186 7.89 -13.19 -18.61
C ALA A 186 9.39 -13.35 -18.90
N ILE A 187 10.20 -13.69 -17.88
CA ILE A 187 11.63 -13.99 -18.04
C ILE A 187 11.82 -15.22 -18.93
N ILE A 188 11.04 -16.30 -18.73
CA ILE A 188 11.10 -17.50 -19.57
C ILE A 188 10.75 -17.17 -21.03
N ALA A 189 9.68 -16.40 -21.27
CA ALA A 189 9.28 -15.97 -22.61
C ALA A 189 10.36 -15.10 -23.30
N MET A 190 10.97 -14.16 -22.58
CA MET A 190 12.09 -13.36 -23.08
C MET A 190 13.30 -14.23 -23.47
N CYS A 191 13.67 -15.19 -22.63
CA CYS A 191 14.77 -16.13 -22.92
C CYS A 191 14.47 -17.00 -24.16
N VAL A 192 13.25 -17.53 -24.29
CA VAL A 192 12.83 -18.30 -25.47
C VAL A 192 12.86 -17.42 -26.72
N PHE A 193 12.36 -16.18 -26.66
CA PHE A 193 12.37 -15.28 -27.81
C PHE A 193 13.80 -14.91 -28.24
N ALA A 194 14.71 -14.65 -27.29
CA ALA A 194 16.13 -14.39 -27.58
C ALA A 194 16.84 -15.59 -28.24
N LEU A 195 16.53 -16.82 -27.81
CA LEU A 195 17.06 -18.05 -28.43
C LEU A 195 16.53 -18.23 -29.86
N LEU A 196 15.23 -18.02 -30.09
CA LEU A 196 14.65 -18.05 -31.44
C LEU A 196 15.27 -16.98 -32.35
N PHE A 197 15.50 -15.77 -31.83
CA PHE A 197 16.09 -14.67 -32.59
C PHE A 197 17.55 -14.95 -32.97
N THR A 198 18.36 -15.48 -32.05
CA THR A 198 19.76 -15.84 -32.33
C THR A 198 19.88 -17.01 -33.32
N VAL A 199 19.01 -18.02 -33.24
CA VAL A 199 18.93 -19.09 -34.26
C VAL A 199 18.51 -18.53 -35.62
N SER A 200 17.54 -17.61 -35.67
CA SER A 200 17.10 -16.97 -36.92
C SER A 200 18.20 -16.13 -37.57
N LEU A 201 18.96 -15.37 -36.77
CA LEU A 201 20.14 -14.63 -37.23
C LEU A 201 21.25 -15.56 -37.72
N TYR A 202 21.51 -16.69 -37.04
CA TYR A 202 22.49 -17.68 -37.48
C TYR A 202 22.09 -18.33 -38.82
N LEU A 203 20.83 -18.74 -38.99
CA LEU A 203 20.34 -19.37 -40.23
C LEU A 203 20.36 -18.40 -41.42
N THR A 204 19.93 -17.15 -41.22
CA THR A 204 19.98 -16.12 -42.27
C THR A 204 21.42 -15.71 -42.63
N TRP A 205 22.32 -15.62 -41.66
CA TRP A 205 23.76 -15.45 -41.89
C TRP A 205 24.34 -16.62 -42.68
N HIS A 206 24.01 -17.87 -42.31
CA HIS A 206 24.49 -19.07 -42.97
C HIS A 206 24.04 -19.14 -44.43
N ASP A 207 22.75 -18.95 -44.72
CA ASP A 207 22.24 -18.92 -46.10
C ASP A 207 22.85 -17.76 -46.91
N PHE A 208 23.00 -16.56 -46.32
CA PHE A 208 23.69 -15.46 -46.99
C PHE A 208 25.15 -15.79 -47.35
N TYR A 209 25.90 -16.42 -46.45
CA TYR A 209 27.27 -16.86 -46.73
C TYR A 209 27.32 -18.03 -47.73
N HIS A 210 26.34 -18.93 -47.71
CA HIS A 210 26.23 -20.03 -48.66
C HIS A 210 25.91 -19.54 -50.08
N ARG A 211 24.94 -18.63 -50.24
CA ARG A 211 24.66 -17.94 -51.51
C ARG A 211 25.90 -17.20 -52.03
N LYS A 212 26.60 -16.48 -51.15
CA LYS A 212 27.83 -15.73 -51.48
C LYS A 212 29.05 -16.62 -51.78
N SER A 213 29.03 -17.90 -51.39
CA SER A 213 30.06 -18.88 -51.79
C SER A 213 29.73 -19.51 -53.15
N VAL A 214 28.45 -19.86 -53.39
CA VAL A 214 27.95 -20.34 -54.69
C VAL A 214 28.20 -19.29 -55.79
N GLU A 215 27.82 -18.04 -55.57
CA GLU A 215 28.00 -16.95 -56.55
C GLU A 215 29.49 -16.73 -56.92
N LYS A 216 30.42 -16.94 -55.97
CA LYS A 216 31.87 -16.91 -56.21
C LYS A 216 32.36 -18.11 -57.04
N ASN A 217 31.73 -19.27 -56.88
CA ASN A 217 32.05 -20.48 -57.63
C ASN A 217 31.53 -20.38 -59.07
N ASP A 218 30.32 -19.85 -59.29
CA ASP A 218 29.79 -19.59 -60.63
C ASP A 218 30.65 -18.58 -61.39
N LYS A 219 31.03 -17.47 -60.75
CA LYS A 219 31.94 -16.46 -61.34
C LYS A 219 33.33 -17.03 -61.66
N LYS A 220 33.80 -18.05 -60.94
CA LYS A 220 35.00 -18.85 -61.30
C LYS A 220 34.76 -19.72 -62.53
N THR A 221 33.61 -20.40 -62.61
CA THR A 221 33.26 -21.31 -63.72
C THR A 221 33.09 -20.55 -65.04
N THR A 222 32.42 -19.40 -65.04
CA THR A 222 32.25 -18.57 -66.25
C THR A 222 33.59 -18.04 -66.77
N LYS A 223 34.50 -17.59 -65.90
CA LYS A 223 35.88 -17.24 -66.29
C LYS A 223 36.68 -18.41 -66.87
N LYS A 224 36.32 -19.67 -66.55
CA LYS A 224 36.96 -20.87 -67.12
C LYS A 224 36.37 -21.26 -68.48
N LYS A 225 35.08 -20.97 -68.75
CA LYS A 225 34.46 -21.15 -70.09
C LYS A 225 34.98 -20.15 -71.12
N ASN A 226 35.10 -18.87 -70.78
CA ASN A 226 35.56 -17.83 -71.74
C ASN A 226 37.04 -17.96 -72.19
N LYS A 227 37.78 -18.98 -71.72
CA LYS A 227 39.13 -19.33 -72.23
C LYS A 227 39.14 -20.62 -73.07
N LYS A 228 37.98 -21.10 -73.54
CA LYS A 228 37.85 -22.33 -74.35
C LYS A 228 36.84 -22.23 -75.51
N SER A 229 36.61 -21.03 -76.05
CA SER A 229 35.71 -20.78 -77.19
C SER A 229 36.28 -19.79 -78.20
N SER A 230 37.61 -19.77 -78.36
CA SER A 230 38.34 -18.91 -79.31
C SER A 230 38.96 -19.72 -80.45
N GLU A 231 38.18 -20.63 -81.04
CA GLU A 231 38.58 -21.41 -82.22
C GLU A 231 37.31 -21.86 -82.98
N ALA A 232 37.23 -21.52 -84.27
CA ALA A 232 36.12 -21.71 -85.23
C ALA A 232 34.73 -21.10 -84.87
N GLY A 233 33.94 -20.59 -85.83
CA GLY A 233 34.24 -20.37 -87.25
C GLY A 233 33.08 -19.96 -88.18
N THR A 234 32.80 -18.65 -88.28
CA THR A 234 32.18 -17.94 -89.45
C THR A 234 30.67 -18.09 -89.79
N LYS A 235 30.10 -16.94 -90.23
CA LYS A 235 28.78 -16.71 -90.91
C LYS A 235 27.52 -16.91 -90.04
N SER A 236 26.40 -16.20 -90.24
CA SER A 236 26.03 -15.18 -91.25
C SER A 236 25.32 -13.96 -90.63
N LEU A 237 25.06 -12.91 -91.42
CA LEU A 237 24.19 -11.77 -91.03
C LEU A 237 22.71 -12.17 -91.03
N GLU A 238 21.90 -11.56 -90.15
CA GLU A 238 20.88 -10.57 -90.59
C GLU A 238 20.43 -9.63 -89.46
N LYS A 239 19.38 -8.80 -89.68
CA LYS A 239 19.23 -7.45 -89.08
C LYS A 239 17.76 -7.06 -88.84
N SER A 240 17.35 -6.75 -87.59
CA SER A 240 16.14 -5.93 -87.35
C SER A 240 16.02 -5.27 -85.95
N LYS A 241 15.69 -3.96 -85.98
CA LYS A 241 14.93 -3.07 -85.07
C LYS A 241 14.83 -3.28 -83.54
N SER A 242 15.18 -2.20 -82.82
CA SER A 242 14.52 -1.63 -81.62
C SER A 242 13.34 -0.70 -82.06
N PRO A 243 12.50 -0.04 -81.20
CA PRO A 243 12.46 0.12 -79.73
C PRO A 243 11.26 -0.66 -79.10
N ALA A 244 10.52 -0.35 -78.01
CA ALA A 244 10.29 0.88 -77.20
C ALA A 244 9.75 0.54 -75.77
N THR A 245 8.95 1.40 -75.13
CA THR A 245 9.32 2.38 -74.07
C THR A 245 8.09 2.64 -73.16
N GLU A 246 8.22 3.36 -72.04
CA GLU A 246 7.14 3.93 -71.17
C GLU A 246 6.38 2.89 -70.30
N THR A 247 6.40 2.84 -68.96
CA THR A 247 6.39 3.82 -67.83
C THR A 247 4.93 4.20 -67.40
N PRO A 248 4.61 5.11 -66.43
CA PRO A 248 3.92 4.69 -65.20
C PRO A 248 2.55 5.36 -64.90
N THR A 249 1.84 4.89 -63.87
CA THR A 249 0.92 5.66 -62.98
C THR A 249 0.62 4.80 -61.73
N LYS A 250 0.69 5.17 -60.44
CA LYS A 250 0.68 6.43 -59.64
C LYS A 250 -0.68 6.76 -58.98
N SER A 251 -0.70 6.70 -57.64
CA SER A 251 -1.55 7.47 -56.67
C SER A 251 -3.08 7.51 -56.78
N LYS A 252 -3.76 7.05 -55.71
CA LYS A 252 -4.55 7.85 -54.73
C LYS A 252 -5.22 6.91 -53.69
N SER A 253 -5.86 7.33 -52.59
CA SER A 253 -5.78 8.48 -51.64
C SER A 253 -7.15 8.61 -50.93
N ALA A 254 -7.18 9.31 -49.80
CA ALA A 254 -8.37 9.86 -49.11
C ALA A 254 -9.21 8.91 -48.22
N GLU A 255 -9.12 9.19 -46.93
CA GLU A 255 -10.18 9.10 -45.91
C GLU A 255 -11.40 9.97 -46.32
N PRO A 256 -12.60 9.74 -45.74
CA PRO A 256 -13.08 10.77 -44.79
C PRO A 256 -13.91 10.26 -43.59
N THR A 257 -13.65 10.86 -42.44
CA THR A 257 -14.60 11.35 -41.40
C THR A 257 -16.10 11.05 -41.51
N GLY A 258 -16.70 10.71 -40.36
CA GLY A 258 -17.84 11.49 -39.85
C GLY A 258 -19.02 10.76 -39.18
N SER A 259 -19.27 11.10 -37.91
CA SER A 259 -20.54 10.91 -37.15
C SER A 259 -21.00 9.45 -36.88
N LYS A 260 -21.84 9.21 -35.85
CA LYS A 260 -22.67 10.14 -35.08
C LYS A 260 -22.71 9.81 -33.60
#